data_AF-A0A2J8UIE3-F1
#
_entry.id   AF-A0A2J8UIE3-F1
#
_cell.length_a   1.000
_cell.length_b   1.000
_cell.length_c   1.000
_cell.angle_alpha   90.00
_cell.angle_beta   90.00
_cell.angle_gamma   90.00
#
_symmetry.space_group_name_H-M   'P 1'
#
loop_
_entity.id
_entity.type
_entity.pdbx_description
1 polymer ?
#
loop_
_entity_poly.entity_id
_entity_poly.type
_entity_poly.pdbx_seq_one_letter_code
_entity_poly.pdbx_strand_id
1 'polypeptide(L)'
;MLMAVLNCLFDSLSQMLRKNVEKRALLENMEGLFLAVDEIVDGGVILESDPQQVVHRVALRGEDVPLTEQTVSQVLQSAKEQIKWSLLR
;
A
#
# COMPACT_ATOMS: atom_id res chain seq x y z
N MET A 1 -1.03 12.29 -18.71
CA MET A 1 -1.43 10.92 -18.37
C MET A 1 -0.25 10.08 -17.91
N LEU A 2 0.81 9.91 -18.70
CA LEU A 2 2.03 9.18 -18.26
C LEU A 2 2.73 9.78 -17.03
N MET A 3 2.75 11.11 -16.91
CA MET A 3 3.25 11.78 -15.70
C MET A 3 2.48 11.39 -14.43
N ALA A 4 1.18 11.10 -14.53
CA ALA A 4 0.39 10.69 -13.37
C ALA A 4 0.82 9.30 -12.89
N VAL A 5 1.08 8.37 -13.81
CA VAL A 5 1.62 7.03 -13.51
C VAL A 5 2.99 7.13 -12.87
N LEU A 6 3.89 7.93 -13.44
CA LEU A 6 5.24 8.12 -12.91
C LEU A 6 5.22 8.71 -11.50
N ASN A 7 4.43 9.77 -11.30
CA ASN A 7 4.30 10.42 -9.99
C ASN A 7 3.66 9.46 -8.98
N CYS A 8 2.60 8.75 -9.35
CA CYS A 8 1.95 7.75 -8.51
C CYS A 8 2.96 6.69 -8.05
N LEU A 9 3.70 6.08 -8.98
CA LEU A 9 4.72 5.09 -8.65
C LEU A 9 5.81 5.67 -7.72
N PHE A 10 6.33 6.85 -8.04
CA PHE A 10 7.38 7.47 -7.23
C PHE A 10 6.89 7.81 -5.82
N ASP A 11 5.70 8.38 -5.69
CA ASP A 11 5.13 8.77 -4.39
C ASP A 11 4.73 7.56 -3.55
N SER A 12 4.23 6.49 -4.16
CA SER A 12 3.98 5.20 -3.47
C SER A 12 5.28 4.60 -2.95
N LEU A 13 6.32 4.52 -3.78
CA LEU A 13 7.63 4.00 -3.37
C LEU A 13 8.27 4.89 -2.30
N SER A 14 8.13 6.21 -2.41
CA SER A 14 8.59 7.16 -1.39
C SER A 14 7.91 6.92 -0.05
N GLN A 15 6.61 6.62 -0.03
CA GLN A 15 5.91 6.25 1.20
C GLN A 15 6.41 4.90 1.77
N MET A 16 6.48 3.87 0.93
CA MET A 16 6.90 2.52 1.32
C MET A 16 8.34 2.47 1.83
N LEU A 17 9.24 3.24 1.22
CA LEU A 17 10.67 3.32 1.54
C LEU A 17 11.01 4.46 2.51
N ARG A 18 10.00 5.05 3.18
CA ARG A 18 10.20 6.13 4.16
C ARG A 18 11.05 7.29 3.64
N LYS A 19 10.78 7.67 2.39
CA LYS A 19 11.43 8.73 1.60
C LYS A 19 12.86 8.43 1.14
N ASN A 20 13.36 7.21 1.34
CA ASN A 20 14.67 6.79 0.84
C ASN A 20 14.55 5.97 -0.45
N VAL A 21 14.30 6.65 -1.57
CA VAL A 21 14.19 6.01 -2.89
C VAL A 21 15.57 5.90 -3.53
N GLU A 22 16.34 4.90 -3.11
CA GLU A 22 17.65 4.58 -3.67
C GLU A 22 17.74 3.11 -4.12
N LYS A 23 18.73 2.80 -4.96
CA LYS A 23 18.89 1.46 -5.55
C LYS A 23 18.86 0.35 -4.51
N ARG A 24 19.57 0.52 -3.39
CA ARG A 24 19.64 -0.50 -2.34
C ARG A 24 18.29 -0.72 -1.67
N ALA A 25 17.63 0.36 -1.24
CA ALA A 25 16.32 0.30 -0.59
C ALA A 25 15.24 -0.32 -1.51
N LEU A 26 15.28 -0.02 -2.81
CA LEU A 26 14.40 -0.66 -3.80
C LEU A 26 14.67 -2.16 -3.92
N LEU A 27 15.95 -2.56 -4.01
CA LEU A 27 16.33 -3.97 -4.10
C LEU A 27 15.95 -4.78 -2.85
N GLU A 28 16.01 -4.15 -1.68
CA GLU A 28 15.57 -4.75 -0.41
C GLU A 28 14.04 -4.87 -0.31
N ASN A 29 13.26 -4.15 -1.13
CA ASN A 29 11.79 -4.18 -1.15
C ASN A 29 11.21 -4.34 -2.57
N MET A 30 11.77 -5.29 -3.34
CA MET A 30 11.34 -5.54 -4.73
C MET A 30 9.91 -6.07 -4.83
N GLU A 31 9.45 -6.85 -3.86
CA GLU A 31 8.07 -7.36 -3.83
C GLU A 31 7.06 -6.22 -3.72
N GLY A 32 7.31 -5.26 -2.83
CA GLY A 32 6.50 -4.06 -2.73
C GLY A 32 6.46 -3.24 -4.02
N LEU A 33 7.60 -3.12 -4.71
CA LEU A 33 7.66 -2.47 -6.02
C LEU A 33 6.77 -3.17 -7.05
N PHE A 34 6.83 -4.50 -7.16
CA PHE A 34 6.01 -5.24 -8.12
C PHE A 34 4.52 -5.12 -7.81
N LEU A 35 4.13 -5.26 -6.54
CA LEU A 35 2.75 -5.05 -6.11
C LEU A 35 2.25 -3.63 -6.40
N ALA A 36 3.09 -2.61 -6.18
CA ALA A 36 2.73 -1.23 -6.50
C ALA A 36 2.51 -1.04 -8.00
N VAL A 37 3.33 -1.65 -8.87
CA VAL A 37 3.13 -1.60 -10.32
C VAL A 37 1.83 -2.28 -10.73
N ASP A 38 1.53 -3.46 -10.18
CA ASP A 38 0.29 -4.21 -10.47
C ASP A 38 -0.98 -3.45 -10.04
N GLU A 39 -0.90 -2.64 -8.99
CA GLU A 39 -2.02 -1.79 -8.56
C GLU A 39 -2.20 -0.54 -9.45
N ILE A 40 -1.12 -0.05 -10.07
CA ILE A 40 -1.16 1.16 -10.91
C ILE A 40 -1.58 0.84 -12.34
N VAL A 41 -1.07 -0.27 -12.91
CA VAL A 41 -1.26 -0.62 -14.33
C VAL A 41 -1.54 -2.11 -14.50
N ASP A 42 -2.54 -2.44 -15.32
CA ASP A 42 -2.79 -3.81 -15.81
C ASP A 42 -2.87 -3.82 -17.34
N GLY A 43 -2.04 -4.64 -17.98
CA GLY A 43 -2.01 -4.75 -19.45
C GLY A 43 -1.76 -3.43 -20.19
N GLY A 44 -1.13 -2.44 -19.55
CA GLY A 44 -0.93 -1.09 -20.09
C GLY A 44 -2.10 -0.12 -19.85
N VAL A 45 -3.19 -0.58 -19.24
CA VAL A 45 -4.32 0.24 -18.80
C VAL A 45 -4.04 0.76 -17.39
N ILE A 46 -4.21 2.06 -17.19
CA ILE A 46 -4.03 2.70 -15.87
C ILE A 46 -5.25 2.38 -15.01
N LEU A 47 -5.03 1.73 -13.87
CA LEU A 47 -6.07 1.36 -12.91
C LEU A 47 -6.17 2.36 -11.76
N GLU A 48 -5.02 2.82 -11.26
CA GLU A 48 -4.94 3.72 -10.11
C GLU A 48 -3.87 4.80 -10.34
N SER A 49 -4.14 6.02 -9.87
CA SER A 49 -3.21 7.14 -9.96
C SER A 49 -3.06 7.91 -8.65
N ASP A 50 -3.80 7.54 -7.61
CA ASP A 50 -3.58 8.01 -6.24
C ASP A 50 -2.58 7.10 -5.50
N PRO A 51 -1.39 7.61 -5.14
CA PRO A 51 -0.37 6.83 -4.47
C PRO A 51 -0.80 6.33 -3.08
N GLN A 52 -1.73 7.01 -2.40
CA GLN A 52 -2.24 6.56 -1.10
C GLN A 52 -3.08 5.29 -1.24
N GLN A 53 -3.88 5.19 -2.30
CA GLN A 53 -4.68 3.99 -2.59
C GLN A 53 -3.80 2.80 -2.94
N VAL A 54 -2.76 3.02 -3.76
CA VAL A 54 -1.77 1.99 -4.10
C VAL A 54 -1.11 1.45 -2.83
N VAL A 55 -0.55 2.31 -1.98
CA VAL A 55 0.14 1.89 -0.76
C VAL A 55 -0.80 1.12 0.17
N HIS A 56 -2.05 1.55 0.30
CA HIS A 56 -3.04 0.85 1.10
C HIS A 56 -3.31 -0.58 0.58
N ARG A 57 -3.50 -0.75 -0.74
CA ARG A 57 -3.75 -2.06 -1.33
C ARG A 57 -2.52 -2.97 -1.29
N VAL A 58 -1.33 -2.41 -1.53
CA VAL A 58 -0.05 -3.13 -1.38
C VAL A 58 0.12 -3.66 0.04
N ALA A 59 -0.21 -2.85 1.06
CA ALA A 59 -0.12 -3.26 2.46
C ALA A 59 -1.05 -4.45 2.77
N LEU A 60 -2.26 -4.46 2.21
CA LEU A 60 -3.21 -5.58 2.38
C LEU A 60 -2.74 -6.86 1.69
N ARG A 61 -2.05 -6.76 0.55
CA ARG A 61 -1.50 -7.92 -0.18
C ARG A 61 -0.23 -8.50 0.47
N GLY A 62 0.51 -7.70 1.24
CA GLY A 62 1.61 -8.18 2.07
C GLY A 62 1.16 -8.97 3.30
N GLU A 63 -0.15 -8.93 3.63
CA GLU A 63 -0.77 -9.62 4.76
C GLU A 63 -1.35 -11.00 4.40
N ASP A 64 -0.77 -11.75 3.46
CA ASP A 64 -0.92 -13.22 3.40
C ASP A 64 -0.21 -13.92 4.59
N VAL A 65 -0.19 -13.24 5.73
CA VAL A 65 0.28 -13.71 7.02
C VAL A 65 -0.96 -13.94 7.88
N PRO A 66 -1.13 -15.13 8.48
CA PRO A 66 -2.31 -15.45 9.28
C PRO A 66 -2.60 -14.37 10.33
N LEU A 67 -3.89 -14.13 10.59
CA LEU A 67 -4.45 -13.15 11.55
C LEU A 67 -3.77 -13.13 12.94
N THR A 68 -3.03 -14.18 13.29
CA THR A 68 -2.24 -14.30 14.51
C THR A 68 -1.01 -13.40 14.59
N GLU A 69 -0.52 -12.82 13.48
CA GLU A 69 0.69 -11.98 13.46
C GLU A 69 0.42 -10.48 13.25
N GLN A 70 -0.84 -10.06 13.11
CA GLN A 70 -1.17 -8.64 13.10
C GLN A 70 -0.76 -8.00 14.44
N THR A 71 -0.04 -6.89 14.37
CA THR A 71 0.43 -6.19 15.58
C THR A 71 -0.80 -5.77 16.38
N VAL A 72 -0.80 -5.97 17.71
CA VAL A 72 -1.93 -5.63 18.61
C VAL A 72 -2.48 -4.22 18.37
N SER A 73 -1.63 -3.29 17.93
CA SER A 73 -2.01 -1.93 17.53
C SER A 73 -3.00 -1.88 16.36
N GLN A 74 -2.81 -2.69 15.31
CA GLN A 74 -3.70 -2.75 14.15
C GLN A 74 -5.05 -3.38 14.52
N VAL A 75 -5.03 -4.49 15.27
CA VAL A 75 -6.24 -5.16 15.77
C VAL A 75 -7.07 -4.21 16.64
N LEU A 76 -6.42 -3.46 17.52
CA LEU A 76 -7.10 -2.49 18.39
C LEU A 76 -7.69 -1.33 17.60
N GLN A 77 -7.01 -0.86 16.54
CA GLN A 77 -7.50 0.20 15.67
C GLN A 77 -8.76 -0.26 14.89
N SER A 78 -8.72 -1.45 14.29
CA SER A 78 -9.87 -2.03 13.59
C SER A 78 -11.05 -2.31 14.53
N ALA A 79 -10.79 -2.82 15.74
CA ALA A 79 -11.82 -3.02 16.75
C ALA A 79 -12.47 -1.69 17.18
N LYS A 80 -11.66 -0.63 17.37
CA LYS A 80 -12.17 0.71 17.71
C LYS A 80 -13.09 1.26 16.62
N GLU A 81 -12.75 1.07 15.35
CA GLU A 81 -13.58 1.50 14.22
C GLU A 81 -14.88 0.71 14.15
N GLN A 82 -14.85 -0.60 14.32
CA GLN A 82 -16.06 -1.43 14.37
C GLN A 82 -17.00 -1.04 15.53
N ILE A 83 -16.44 -0.76 16.71
CA ILE A 83 -17.24 -0.28 17.86
C ILE A 83 -17.88 1.07 17.55
N LYS A 84 -17.14 2.01 16.95
CA LYS A 84 -17.67 3.32 16.55
C LYS A 84 -18.89 3.20 15.63
N TRP A 85 -18.84 2.32 14.63
CA TRP A 85 -19.97 2.08 13.74
C TRP A 85 -21.14 1.37 14.43
N SER A 86 -20.86 0.47 15.38
CA SER A 86 -21.90 -0.21 16.17
C SER A 86 -22.67 0.73 17.11
N LEU A 87 -22.05 1.81 17.58
CA LEU A 87 -22.65 2.82 18.46
C LEU A 87 -23.42 3.92 17.71
N LEU A 88 -23.19 4.05 16.41
CA LEU A 88 -23.89 4.99 15.53
C LEU A 88 -25.17 4.39 14.91
N ARG A 89 -25.52 3.15 15.28
CA ARG A 89 -26.77 2.49 14.96
C ARG A 89 -27.62 2.35 16.22
#